data_AF-A0A2W5XN24-F1
#
_entry.id   AF-A0A2W5XN24-F1
#
_cell.length_a   1.000
_cell.length_b   1.000
_cell.length_c   1.000
_cell.angle_alpha   90.00
_cell.angle_beta   90.00
_cell.angle_gamma   90.00
#
_symmetry.space_group_name_H-M   'P 1'
#
loop_
_entity.id
_entity.type
_entity.pdbx_description
1 polymer ?
#
loop_
_entity_poly.entity_id
_entity_poly.type
_entity_poly.pdbx_seq_one_letter_code
_entity_poly.pdbx_strand_id
1 'polypeptide(L)' 'MVRAGFLCEDCGEVMWLSQGLMHVRWLQDREHVAREVADHSASGLDTWMMEGLGFLAEHRGHGVSTMTEK' A
#
# COMPACT_ATOMS: atom_id res chain seq x y z
N MET A 1 10.28 15.71 -6.29
CA MET A 1 10.55 14.25 -6.37
C MET A 1 9.19 13.61 -6.26
N VAL A 2 8.77 12.86 -7.28
CA VAL A 2 7.37 12.42 -7.39
C VAL A 2 7.07 11.42 -6.26
N ARG A 3 6.14 11.75 -5.37
CA ARG A 3 5.66 10.85 -4.32
C ARG A 3 4.56 9.97 -4.88
N ALA A 4 4.42 8.76 -4.38
CA ALA A 4 3.31 7.89 -4.69
C ALA A 4 2.71 7.30 -3.42
N GLY A 5 1.42 7.00 -3.46
CA GLY A 5 0.67 6.61 -2.27
C GLY A 5 -0.72 6.08 -2.56
N PHE A 6 -1.44 5.76 -1.50
CA PHE A 6 -2.83 5.35 -1.53
C PHE A 6 -3.74 6.52 -1.15
N LEU A 7 -4.89 6.60 -1.82
CA LEU A 7 -6.05 7.41 -1.46
C LEU A 7 -7.18 6.48 -1.07
N CYS A 8 -7.74 6.65 0.12
CA CYS A 8 -9.07 6.11 0.41
C CYS A 8 -10.12 7.14 -0.04
N GLU A 9 -10.95 6.77 -1.00
CA GLU A 9 -11.96 7.65 -1.59
C GLU A 9 -13.14 7.89 -0.63
N ASP A 10 -13.44 6.92 0.23
CA ASP A 10 -14.51 7.03 1.24
C ASP A 10 -14.10 7.87 2.45
N CYS A 11 -12.84 7.74 2.90
CA CYS A 11 -12.33 8.44 4.09
C CYS A 11 -11.70 9.80 3.74
N GLY A 12 -11.26 9.99 2.50
CA GLY A 12 -10.41 11.11 2.10
C GLY A 12 -8.98 11.03 2.67
N GLU A 13 -8.58 9.87 3.19
CA GLU A 13 -7.27 9.66 3.80
C GLU A 13 -6.21 9.34 2.74
N VAL A 14 -5.00 9.88 2.95
CA VAL A 14 -3.86 9.70 2.04
C VAL A 14 -2.66 9.14 2.81
N MET A 15 -2.11 8.04 2.31
CA MET A 15 -0.83 7.50 2.77
C MET A 15 0.22 7.61 1.66
N TRP A 16 1.30 8.33 1.94
CA TRP A 16 2.46 8.40 1.06
C TRP A 16 3.48 7.34 1.43
N LEU A 17 4.00 6.62 0.44
CA LEU A 17 5.03 5.59 0.62
C LEU A 17 6.38 6.09 0.09
N SER A 18 7.45 5.50 0.61
CA SER A 18 8.82 5.80 0.18
C SER A 18 9.14 5.33 -1.24
N GLN A 19 8.27 4.51 -1.83
CA GLN A 19 8.44 3.94 -3.16
C GLN A 19 7.63 4.67 -4.23
N GLY A 20 8.05 4.53 -5.49
CA GLY A 20 7.34 5.09 -6.64
C GLY A 20 6.05 4.34 -7.00
N LEU A 21 5.24 4.96 -7.88
CA LEU A 21 3.90 4.51 -8.28
C LEU A 21 3.82 3.04 -8.70
N MET A 22 4.83 2.54 -9.40
CA MET A 22 4.88 1.15 -9.85
C MET A 22 4.80 0.16 -8.67
N HIS A 23 5.56 0.42 -7.60
CA HIS A 23 5.58 -0.44 -6.41
C HIS A 23 4.28 -0.32 -5.61
N VAL A 24 3.75 0.89 -5.48
CA VAL A 24 2.47 1.15 -4.79
C VAL A 24 1.33 0.40 -5.48
N ARG A 25 1.26 0.50 -6.82
CA ARG A 25 0.27 -0.23 -7.61
C ARG A 25 0.45 -1.74 -7.52
N TRP A 26 1.68 -2.22 -7.59
CA TRP A 26 1.96 -3.64 -7.43
C TRP A 26 1.48 -4.15 -6.07
N LEU A 27 1.71 -3.39 -4.98
CA LEU A 27 1.28 -3.78 -3.65
C LEU A 27 -0.24 -3.84 -3.53
N GLN A 28 -0.97 -2.90 -4.12
CA GLN A 28 -2.42 -2.94 -4.19
C GLN A 28 -2.93 -4.15 -4.98
N ASP A 29 -2.43 -4.34 -6.21
CA ASP A 29 -2.87 -5.43 -7.09
C ASP A 29 -2.55 -6.82 -6.49
N ARG A 30 -1.49 -6.90 -5.67
CA ARG A 30 -0.97 -8.14 -5.07
C ARG A 30 -1.05 -8.17 -3.56
N GLU A 31 -1.98 -7.43 -2.96
CA GLU A 31 -2.19 -7.35 -1.51
C GLU A 31 -2.27 -8.74 -0.87
N HIS A 32 -3.05 -9.65 -1.46
CA HIS A 32 -3.20 -11.01 -0.96
C HIS A 32 -1.86 -11.79 -0.96
N VAL A 33 -1.08 -11.70 -2.05
CA VAL A 33 0.23 -12.38 -2.13
C VAL A 33 1.19 -11.79 -1.11
N ALA A 34 1.24 -10.47 -0.99
CA ALA A 34 2.12 -9.79 -0.05
C ALA A 34 1.79 -10.18 1.40
N ARG A 35 0.51 -10.33 1.76
CA ARG A 35 0.11 -10.85 3.08
C ARG A 35 0.56 -12.29 3.30
N GLU A 36 0.34 -13.18 2.35
CA GLU A 36 0.82 -14.56 2.47
C GLU A 36 2.34 -14.63 2.66
N VAL A 37 3.10 -13.80 1.94
CA VAL A 37 4.54 -13.72 2.15
C VAL A 37 4.87 -13.16 3.53
N ALA A 38 4.16 -12.13 4.02
CA ALA A 38 4.37 -11.58 5.35
C ALA A 38 4.18 -12.62 6.46
N ASP A 39 3.17 -13.48 6.33
CA ASP A 39 2.83 -14.50 7.32
C ASP A 39 3.86 -15.65 7.36
N HIS A 40 4.55 -15.92 6.26
CA HIS A 40 5.50 -17.04 6.14
C HIS A 40 6.97 -16.62 6.09
N SER A 41 7.26 -15.32 5.92
CA SER A 41 8.62 -14.79 5.88
C SER A 41 9.18 -14.64 7.29
N ALA A 42 10.19 -15.44 7.63
CA ALA A 42 10.91 -15.31 8.91
C ALA A 42 11.61 -13.94 9.10
N SER A 43 11.88 -13.23 8.00
CA SER A 43 12.52 -11.92 8.00
C SER A 43 11.54 -10.76 7.82
N GLY A 44 10.24 -11.05 7.65
CA GLY A 44 9.21 -10.04 7.37
C GLY A 44 9.28 -9.48 5.95
N LEU A 45 8.70 -8.29 5.78
CA LEU A 45 8.71 -7.49 4.56
C LEU A 45 9.36 -6.12 4.82
N ASP A 46 9.74 -5.43 3.75
CA ASP A 46 10.21 -4.04 3.83
C ASP A 46 9.15 -3.15 4.51
N THR A 47 9.61 -2.13 5.25
CA THR A 47 8.73 -1.22 6.02
C THR A 47 7.62 -0.61 5.19
N TRP A 48 7.92 -0.16 3.96
CA TRP A 48 6.91 0.44 3.07
C TRP A 48 5.79 -0.54 2.69
N MET A 49 6.10 -1.84 2.61
CA MET A 49 5.09 -2.87 2.34
C MET A 49 4.22 -3.07 3.56
N MET A 50 4.81 -3.12 4.75
CA MET A 50 4.05 -3.27 6.01
C MET A 50 3.12 -2.09 6.25
N GLU A 51 3.59 -0.86 6.03
CA GLU A 51 2.78 0.37 6.11
C GLU A 51 1.62 0.33 5.10
N GLY A 52 1.93 0.01 3.84
CA GLY A 52 0.92 -0.08 2.79
C GLY A 52 -0.11 -1.19 3.03
N LEU A 53 0.31 -2.36 3.51
CA LEU A 53 -0.59 -3.45 3.89
C LEU A 53 -1.48 -3.09 5.08
N GLY A 54 -0.95 -2.34 6.04
CA GLY A 54 -1.71 -1.78 7.17
C GLY A 54 -2.83 -0.87 6.69
N PHE A 55 -2.49 0.11 5.83
CA PHE A 55 -3.49 1.01 5.25
C PHE A 55 -4.59 0.26 4.49
N LEU A 56 -4.22 -0.69 3.63
CA LEU A 56 -5.18 -1.50 2.87
C LEU A 56 -6.05 -2.39 3.78
N ALA A 57 -5.52 -2.84 4.92
CA ALA A 57 -6.27 -3.62 5.90
C ALA A 57 -7.30 -2.75 6.64
N GLU A 58 -6.90 -1.57 7.10
CA GLU A 58 -7.76 -0.61 7.80
C GLU A 58 -8.90 -0.09 6.92
N HIS A 59 -8.65 0.02 5.61
CA HIS A 59 -9.61 0.49 4.61
C HIS A 59 -10.29 -0.65 3.83
N ARG A 60 -10.31 -1.87 4.38
CA ARG A 60 -10.94 -3.01 3.72
C ARG A 60 -12.44 -2.74 3.52
N GLY A 61 -12.87 -2.77 2.25
CA GLY A 61 -14.25 -2.49 1.87
C GLY A 61 -14.50 -1.06 1.37
N HIS A 62 -13.49 -0.19 1.42
CA HIS A 62 -13.51 1.14 0.82
C HIS A 62 -12.93 1.11 -0.61
N GLY A 63 -13.26 2.13 -1.41
CA GLY A 63 -12.57 2.44 -2.65
C GLY A 63 -11.18 2.99 -2.35
N VAL A 64 -10.13 2.25 -2.70
CA VAL A 64 -8.75 2.71 -2.59
C VAL A 64 -8.15 2.85 -3.98
N SER A 65 -7.51 3.98 -4.27
CA SER A 65 -6.81 4.23 -5.53
C SER A 65 -5.35 4.64 -5.31
N THR A 66 -4.48 4.36 -6.28
CA THR A 66 -3.09 4.86 -6.25
C THR A 66 -3.01 6.28 -6.76
N MET A 67 -2.25 7.15 -6.11
CA MET A 67 -2.03 8.53 -6.54
C MET A 67 -0.54 8.93 -6.59
N THR A 68 -0.26 10.05 -7.25
CA THR A 68 1.08 10.68 -7.28
C THR A 68 1.01 12.17 -7.07
N GLU A 69 2.01 12.74 -6.38
CA GLU A 69 2.20 14.18 -6.19
C GLU A 69 3.58 14.60 -6.73
N LYS A 70 3.63 15.72 -7.48
CA LYS A 70 4.86 16.21 -8.15
C LYS A 70 5.72 17.08 -7.24
#